data_AF-A0A558NJJ6-F1
#
_entry.id   AF-A0A558NJJ6-F1
#
_cell.length_a   1.000
_cell.length_b   1.000
_cell.length_c   1.000
_cell.angle_alpha   90.00
_cell.angle_beta   90.00
_cell.angle_gamma   90.00
#
_symmetry.space_group_name_H-M   'P 1'
#
loop_
_entity.id
_entity.type
_entity.pdbx_description
1 polymer ?
#
loop_
_entity_poly.entity_id
_entity_poly.type
_entity_poly.pdbx_seq_one_letter_code
_entity_poly.pdbx_strand_id
1 'polypeptide(L)'
;MYIDTASTSDISALCDLASLLETQEGDFFGRRHQQVRRLGNLLLAKEHALVLCIRDQEEVIAMLTLSSLNPGSDQPAIMRLNDMAVLPAYQGQGAGSMLLQAAINQARQAGWSKIVVHQTDINPTIQQQLSRFGFTPAGQQIQLSLRADKASLSVA
;
A
#
# COMPACT_ATOMS: atom_id res chain seq x y z
N MET A 1 -6.46 15.69 -14.08
CA MET A 1 -6.14 14.92 -12.86
C MET A 1 -7.23 15.01 -11.79
N TYR A 2 -7.79 13.87 -11.35
CA TYR A 2 -8.70 13.78 -10.20
C TYR A 2 -8.46 12.48 -9.40
N ILE A 3 -8.85 12.48 -8.13
CA ILE A 3 -8.76 11.29 -7.25
C ILE A 3 -10.04 10.48 -7.39
N ASP A 4 -9.90 9.16 -7.46
CA ASP A 4 -11.01 8.22 -7.60
C ASP A 4 -10.79 6.94 -6.76
N THR A 5 -11.86 6.23 -6.47
CA THR A 5 -11.79 4.88 -5.90
C THR A 5 -11.64 3.89 -7.05
N ALA A 6 -10.57 3.11 -7.04
CA ALA A 6 -10.32 2.15 -8.11
C ALA A 6 -11.33 1.00 -8.09
N SER A 7 -11.59 0.42 -9.26
CA SER A 7 -12.47 -0.73 -9.45
C SER A 7 -11.72 -1.90 -10.08
N THR A 8 -12.42 -3.03 -10.26
CA THR A 8 -11.83 -4.22 -10.91
C THR A 8 -11.42 -3.99 -12.36
N SER A 9 -11.98 -2.98 -13.06
CA SER A 9 -11.51 -2.63 -14.41
C SER A 9 -10.11 -2.02 -14.42
N ASP A 10 -9.66 -1.44 -13.30
CA ASP A 10 -8.35 -0.79 -13.20
C ASP A 10 -7.21 -1.77 -12.91
N ILE A 11 -7.52 -3.06 -12.69
CA ILE A 11 -6.57 -4.04 -12.19
C ILE A 11 -5.29 -4.13 -13.02
N SER A 12 -5.38 -3.97 -14.33
CA SER A 12 -4.21 -3.98 -15.21
C SER A 12 -3.29 -2.80 -14.91
N ALA A 13 -3.83 -1.57 -14.89
CA ALA A 13 -3.05 -0.35 -14.64
C ALA A 13 -2.48 -0.31 -13.21
N LEU A 14 -3.24 -0.81 -12.23
CA LEU A 14 -2.76 -0.93 -10.85
C LEU A 14 -1.59 -1.91 -10.73
N CYS A 15 -1.61 -3.03 -11.47
CA CYS A 15 -0.49 -3.96 -11.48
C CYS A 15 0.75 -3.35 -12.19
N ASP A 16 0.56 -2.51 -13.21
CA ASP A 16 1.65 -1.80 -13.88
C ASP A 16 2.33 -0.81 -12.92
N LEU A 17 1.53 -0.06 -12.14
CA LEU A 17 2.02 0.77 -11.06
C LEU A 17 2.71 -0.02 -9.95
N ALA A 18 2.15 -1.17 -9.54
CA ALA A 18 2.74 -2.04 -8.52
C ALA A 18 4.14 -2.53 -8.93
N SER A 19 4.32 -2.80 -10.23
CA SER A 19 5.59 -3.25 -10.78
C SER A 19 6.70 -2.19 -10.68
N LEU A 20 6.37 -0.92 -10.46
CA LEU A 20 7.36 0.14 -10.20
C LEU A 20 7.99 0.04 -8.80
N LEU A 21 7.38 -0.68 -7.87
CA LEU A 21 7.83 -0.82 -6.48
C LEU A 21 8.72 -2.05 -6.25
N GLU A 22 8.70 -2.99 -7.20
CA GLU A 22 9.43 -4.26 -7.09
C GLU A 22 10.80 -4.16 -7.76
N THR A 23 11.77 -4.92 -7.25
CA THR A 23 13.02 -5.17 -7.99
C THR A 23 12.73 -6.07 -9.18
N GLN A 24 13.29 -5.77 -10.35
CA GLN A 24 12.95 -6.44 -11.61
C GLN A 24 13.48 -7.89 -11.74
N GLU A 25 13.98 -8.50 -10.66
CA GLU A 25 14.60 -9.83 -10.68
C GLU A 25 13.56 -10.96 -10.49
N GLY A 26 13.70 -12.07 -11.24
CA GLY A 26 12.88 -13.29 -11.12
C GLY A 26 11.75 -13.44 -12.15
N ASP A 27 10.85 -14.41 -11.93
CA ASP A 27 9.72 -14.75 -12.83
C ASP A 27 8.65 -13.64 -12.91
N PHE A 28 8.62 -12.94 -14.05
CA PHE A 28 7.65 -11.89 -14.36
C PHE A 28 6.19 -12.38 -14.31
N PHE A 29 5.88 -13.54 -14.89
CA PHE A 29 4.50 -14.02 -14.98
C PHE A 29 3.96 -14.41 -13.61
N GLY A 30 4.78 -15.09 -12.80
CA GLY A 30 4.48 -15.40 -11.41
C GLY A 30 4.17 -14.14 -10.59
N ARG A 31 4.98 -13.09 -10.71
CA ARG A 31 4.75 -11.81 -10.02
C ARG A 31 3.46 -11.13 -10.48
N ARG A 32 3.24 -11.03 -11.81
CA ARG A 32 2.02 -10.43 -12.36
C ARG A 32 0.77 -11.15 -11.85
N HIS A 33 0.79 -12.48 -11.81
CA HIS A 33 -0.32 -13.26 -11.29
C HIS A 33 -0.57 -13.01 -9.79
N GLN A 34 0.50 -12.87 -9.00
CA GLN A 34 0.40 -12.51 -7.58
C GLN A 34 -0.18 -11.10 -7.40
N GLN A 35 0.24 -10.12 -8.19
CA GLN A 35 -0.28 -8.76 -8.17
C GLN A 35 -1.77 -8.73 -8.50
N VAL A 36 -2.20 -9.41 -9.57
CA VAL A 36 -3.63 -9.51 -9.94
C VAL A 36 -4.45 -10.10 -8.79
N ARG A 37 -4.01 -11.21 -8.19
CA ARG A 37 -4.73 -11.80 -7.04
C ARG A 37 -4.78 -10.84 -5.85
N ARG A 38 -3.65 -10.21 -5.51
CA ARG A 38 -3.54 -9.32 -4.35
C ARG A 38 -4.42 -8.08 -4.51
N LEU A 39 -4.30 -7.38 -5.64
CA LEU A 39 -5.10 -6.18 -5.93
C LEU A 39 -6.58 -6.53 -6.10
N GLY A 40 -6.90 -7.64 -6.77
CA GLY A 40 -8.27 -8.15 -6.86
C GLY A 40 -8.90 -8.38 -5.48
N ASN A 41 -8.16 -9.01 -4.56
CA ASN A 41 -8.62 -9.20 -3.18
C ASN A 41 -8.87 -7.87 -2.46
N LEU A 42 -7.98 -6.88 -2.62
CA LEU A 42 -8.16 -5.55 -2.01
C LEU A 42 -9.39 -4.84 -2.56
N LEU A 43 -9.59 -4.85 -3.88
CA LEU A 43 -10.74 -4.22 -4.53
C LEU A 43 -12.07 -4.86 -4.10
N LEU A 44 -12.06 -6.13 -3.71
CA LEU A 44 -13.25 -6.86 -3.25
C LEU A 44 -13.45 -6.80 -1.72
N ALA A 45 -12.46 -6.35 -0.95
CA ALA A 45 -12.45 -6.42 0.51
C ALA A 45 -13.29 -5.33 1.22
N LYS A 46 -14.10 -4.55 0.48
CA LYS A 46 -15.03 -3.53 1.01
C LYS A 46 -14.39 -2.68 2.11
N GLU A 47 -15.03 -2.54 3.27
CA GLU A 47 -14.58 -1.76 4.43
C GLU A 47 -13.24 -2.22 5.05
N HIS A 48 -12.70 -3.37 4.62
CA HIS A 48 -11.40 -3.87 5.08
C HIS A 48 -10.25 -3.48 4.16
N ALA A 49 -10.50 -2.74 3.09
CA ALA A 49 -9.46 -2.22 2.21
C ALA A 49 -9.86 -0.89 1.57
N LEU A 50 -8.87 -0.18 1.07
CA LEU A 50 -9.08 0.98 0.23
C LEU A 50 -8.07 1.00 -0.89
N VAL A 51 -8.53 1.21 -2.11
CA VAL A 51 -7.68 1.41 -3.28
C VAL A 51 -8.07 2.74 -3.89
N LEU A 52 -7.20 3.74 -3.74
CA LEU A 52 -7.34 5.04 -4.39
C LEU A 52 -6.42 5.13 -5.59
N CYS A 53 -6.87 5.84 -6.61
CA CYS A 53 -6.04 6.21 -7.74
C CYS A 53 -6.17 7.69 -8.09
N ILE A 54 -5.18 8.22 -8.81
CA ILE A 54 -5.33 9.47 -9.54
C ILE A 54 -5.45 9.11 -11.02
N ARG A 55 -6.46 9.69 -11.66
CA ARG A 55 -6.65 9.59 -13.11
C ARG A 55 -6.26 10.89 -13.78
N ASP A 56 -5.52 10.80 -14.87
CA ASP A 56 -5.47 11.87 -15.86
C ASP A 56 -6.23 11.45 -17.11
N GLN A 57 -7.36 12.11 -17.37
CA GLN A 57 -8.37 11.62 -18.31
C GLN A 57 -8.84 10.20 -17.94
N GLU A 58 -8.55 9.20 -18.77
CA GLU A 58 -8.87 7.79 -18.55
C GLU A 58 -7.69 6.98 -17.98
N GLU A 59 -6.47 7.55 -17.98
CA GLU A 59 -5.27 6.85 -17.54
C GLU A 59 -5.10 6.91 -16.03
N VAL A 60 -4.88 5.76 -15.39
CA VAL A 60 -4.51 5.67 -13.98
C VAL A 60 -3.01 5.95 -13.83
N ILE A 61 -2.66 7.11 -13.27
CA ILE A 61 -1.28 7.59 -13.19
C ILE A 61 -0.63 7.39 -11.82
N ALA A 62 -1.43 7.12 -10.78
CA ALA A 62 -0.95 6.87 -9.44
C ALA A 62 -1.94 6.01 -8.65
N MET A 63 -1.44 5.28 -7.66
CA MET A 63 -2.26 4.47 -6.77
C MET A 63 -1.77 4.54 -5.31
N LEU A 64 -2.70 4.29 -4.38
CA LEU A 64 -2.42 4.02 -2.98
C LEU A 64 -3.34 2.90 -2.49
N THR A 65 -2.79 1.93 -1.78
CA THR A 65 -3.56 0.81 -1.23
C THR A 65 -3.47 0.71 0.29
N LEU A 66 -4.62 0.54 0.96
CA LEU A 66 -4.75 0.24 2.38
C LEU A 66 -5.42 -1.12 2.59
N SER A 67 -5.04 -1.84 3.66
CA SER A 67 -5.74 -3.05 4.11
C SER A 67 -5.81 -3.14 5.63
N SER A 68 -6.87 -3.76 6.16
CA SER A 68 -7.04 -3.96 7.60
C SER A 68 -6.01 -4.94 8.17
N LEU A 69 -5.43 -4.60 9.33
CA LEU A 69 -4.59 -5.47 10.16
C LEU A 69 -5.40 -6.25 11.19
N ASN A 70 -6.66 -5.88 11.42
CA ASN A 70 -7.57 -6.51 12.38
C ASN A 70 -8.95 -6.81 11.74
N PRO A 71 -9.00 -7.53 10.60
CA PRO A 71 -10.27 -7.86 9.96
C PRO A 71 -11.16 -8.68 10.89
N GLY A 72 -12.46 -8.38 10.91
CA GLY A 72 -13.45 -9.05 11.77
C GLY A 72 -13.40 -8.67 13.25
N SER A 73 -12.60 -7.67 13.63
CA SER A 73 -12.61 -7.11 14.98
C SER A 73 -13.79 -6.16 15.18
N ASP A 74 -14.39 -6.17 16.38
CA ASP A 74 -15.36 -5.15 16.80
C ASP A 74 -14.71 -3.79 17.11
N GLN A 75 -13.38 -3.73 17.11
CA GLN A 75 -12.64 -2.47 17.31
C GLN A 75 -12.51 -1.70 15.98
N PRO A 76 -12.41 -0.36 16.04
CA PRO A 76 -12.16 0.45 14.84
C PRO A 76 -10.94 -0.04 14.05
N ALA A 77 -11.09 -0.15 12.73
CA ALA A 77 -10.08 -0.75 11.87
C ALA A 77 -8.72 -0.06 12.00
N ILE A 78 -7.67 -0.87 12.00
CA ILE A 78 -6.27 -0.46 11.92
C ILE A 78 -5.82 -0.78 10.50
N MET A 79 -5.51 0.25 9.72
CA MET A 79 -5.17 0.07 8.31
C MET A 79 -3.66 0.07 8.11
N ARG A 80 -3.16 -0.76 7.20
CA ARG A 80 -1.78 -0.74 6.72
C ARG A 80 -1.73 -0.08 5.35
N LEU A 81 -0.85 0.90 5.17
CA LEU A 81 -0.41 1.38 3.87
C LEU A 81 0.46 0.30 3.21
N ASN A 82 -0.02 -0.29 2.12
CA ASN A 82 0.68 -1.37 1.43
C ASN A 82 1.56 -0.81 0.32
N ASP A 83 0.94 -0.19 -0.69
CA ASP A 83 1.64 0.37 -1.83
C ASP A 83 1.27 1.84 -2.02
N MET A 84 2.23 2.62 -2.50
CA MET A 84 2.00 3.94 -3.05
C MET A 84 2.94 4.14 -4.24
N ALA A 85 2.39 4.28 -5.44
CA ALA A 85 3.16 4.40 -6.67
C ALA A 85 2.61 5.52 -7.55
N VAL A 86 3.51 6.20 -8.26
CA VAL A 86 3.20 7.27 -9.22
C VAL A 86 4.03 7.01 -10.46
N LEU A 87 3.42 7.09 -11.64
CA LEU A 87 4.12 6.98 -12.92
C LEU A 87 5.28 8.00 -12.98
N PRO A 88 6.46 7.63 -13.52
CA PRO A 88 7.64 8.48 -13.50
C PRO A 88 7.42 9.91 -14.02
N ALA A 89 6.65 10.07 -15.10
CA ALA A 89 6.35 11.37 -15.70
C ALA A 89 5.53 12.32 -14.80
N TYR A 90 4.88 11.78 -13.76
CA TYR A 90 4.01 12.52 -12.84
C TYR A 90 4.61 12.63 -11.43
N GLN A 91 5.84 12.14 -11.21
CA GLN A 91 6.54 12.25 -9.94
C GLN A 91 7.01 13.69 -9.66
N GLY A 92 7.23 14.02 -8.39
CA GLY A 92 7.67 15.36 -7.97
C GLY A 92 6.59 16.45 -8.04
N GLN A 93 5.38 16.12 -8.51
CA GLN A 93 4.28 17.07 -8.70
C GLN A 93 3.19 17.01 -7.62
N GLY A 94 3.39 16.20 -6.57
CA GLY A 94 2.47 16.11 -5.43
C GLY A 94 1.39 15.02 -5.52
N ALA A 95 1.36 14.20 -6.56
CA ALA A 95 0.37 13.11 -6.73
C ALA A 95 0.32 12.15 -5.52
N GLY A 96 1.47 11.69 -5.01
CA GLY A 96 1.52 10.84 -3.82
C GLY A 96 0.97 11.52 -2.56
N SER A 97 1.29 12.80 -2.37
CA SER A 97 0.75 13.62 -1.28
C SER A 97 -0.77 13.78 -1.35
N MET A 98 -1.31 13.97 -2.56
CA MET A 98 -2.75 14.06 -2.79
C MET A 98 -3.46 12.75 -2.42
N LEU A 99 -2.92 11.61 -2.86
CA LEU A 99 -3.45 10.28 -2.52
C LEU A 99 -3.41 10.03 -1.01
N LEU A 100 -2.28 10.31 -0.35
CA LEU A 100 -2.14 10.08 1.08
C LEU A 100 -3.10 10.96 1.88
N GLN A 101 -3.27 12.24 1.51
CA GLN A 101 -4.23 13.12 2.14
C GLN A 101 -5.68 12.63 1.97
N ALA A 102 -6.04 12.17 0.77
CA ALA A 102 -7.36 11.62 0.52
C ALA A 102 -7.62 10.33 1.32
N ALA A 103 -6.63 9.45 1.40
CA ALA A 103 -6.71 8.23 2.20
C ALA A 103 -6.89 8.54 3.70
N ILE A 104 -6.18 9.53 4.25
CA ILE A 104 -6.34 9.98 5.64
C ILE A 104 -7.75 10.54 5.87
N ASN A 105 -8.27 11.33 4.93
CA ASN A 105 -9.61 11.90 5.05
C ASN A 105 -10.69 10.82 5.02
N GLN A 106 -10.60 9.85 4.11
CA GLN A 106 -11.52 8.71 4.07
C GLN A 106 -11.40 7.84 5.32
N ALA A 107 -10.18 7.59 5.81
CA ALA A 107 -9.97 6.83 7.04
C ALA A 107 -10.67 7.47 8.25
N ARG A 108 -10.59 8.80 8.37
CA ARG A 108 -11.29 9.55 9.41
C ARG A 108 -12.80 9.47 9.26
N GLN A 109 -13.33 9.62 8.04
CA GLN A 109 -14.76 9.52 7.75
C GLN A 109 -15.32 8.13 8.03
N ALA A 110 -14.54 7.07 7.74
CA ALA A 110 -14.89 5.68 8.02
C ALA A 110 -14.73 5.29 9.50
N GLY A 111 -14.25 6.20 10.36
CA GLY A 111 -14.03 5.94 11.78
C GLY A 111 -12.87 4.99 12.07
N TRP A 112 -11.91 4.82 11.17
CA TRP A 112 -10.73 3.98 11.39
C TRP A 112 -9.81 4.60 12.45
N SER A 113 -9.14 3.76 13.24
CA SER A 113 -8.36 4.24 14.39
C SER A 113 -6.99 4.79 13.99
N LYS A 114 -6.29 4.16 13.04
CA LYS A 114 -4.95 4.57 12.59
C LYS A 114 -4.55 3.93 11.26
N ILE A 115 -3.58 4.57 10.60
CA ILE A 115 -2.85 4.04 9.44
C ILE A 115 -1.42 3.73 9.89
N VAL A 116 -0.94 2.54 9.55
CA VAL A 116 0.42 2.05 9.83
C VAL A 116 1.15 1.86 8.50
N VAL A 117 2.43 2.21 8.46
CA VAL A 117 3.32 1.90 7.34
C VAL A 117 4.52 1.12 7.87
N HIS A 118 4.92 0.07 7.15
CA HIS A 118 6.13 -0.67 7.46
C HIS A 118 7.22 -0.24 6.49
N GLN A 119 8.39 0.11 7.03
CA GLN A 119 9.59 0.40 6.25
C GLN A 119 10.63 -0.64 6.61
N THR A 120 11.18 -1.33 5.61
CA THR A 120 12.29 -2.29 5.81
C THR A 120 13.61 -1.56 6.02
N ASP A 121 13.77 -0.40 5.39
CA ASP A 121 14.96 0.44 5.49
C ASP A 121 14.59 1.84 5.98
N ILE A 122 15.40 2.38 6.88
CA ILE A 122 15.24 3.76 7.36
C ILE A 122 15.67 4.70 6.24
N ASN A 123 14.69 5.30 5.56
CA ASN A 123 14.91 6.36 4.58
C ASN A 123 14.48 7.71 5.18
N PRO A 124 15.43 8.59 5.56
CA PRO A 124 15.12 9.88 6.18
C PRO A 124 14.20 10.77 5.34
N THR A 125 14.35 10.73 4.01
CA THR A 125 13.50 11.50 3.09
C THR A 125 12.05 11.04 3.18
N ILE A 126 11.80 9.73 3.16
CA ILE A 126 10.45 9.18 3.28
C ILE A 126 9.89 9.48 4.67
N GLN A 127 10.69 9.36 5.73
CA GLN A 127 10.25 9.71 7.09
C GLN A 127 9.86 11.18 7.22
N GLN A 128 10.64 12.10 6.62
CA GLN A 128 10.32 13.52 6.60
C GLN A 128 9.03 13.80 5.80
N GLN A 129 8.80 13.06 4.70
CA GLN A 129 7.55 13.19 3.94
C GLN A 129 6.35 12.71 4.75
N LEU A 130 6.43 11.53 5.37
CA LEU A 130 5.37 10.96 6.19
C LEU A 130 5.07 11.79 7.44
N SER A 131 6.09 12.38 8.08
CA SER A 131 5.89 13.22 9.28
C SER A 131 5.08 14.48 9.00
N ARG A 132 5.13 15.02 7.78
CA ARG A 132 4.26 16.13 7.33
C ARG A 132 2.78 15.76 7.34
N PHE A 133 2.45 14.46 7.27
CA PHE A 133 1.10 13.93 7.37
C PHE A 133 0.75 13.43 8.79
N GLY A 134 1.63 13.66 9.77
CA GLY A 134 1.42 13.29 11.17
C GLY A 134 1.79 11.83 11.50
N PHE A 135 2.47 11.11 10.61
CA PHE A 135 3.03 9.82 10.95
C PHE A 135 4.20 10.00 11.92
N THR A 136 4.22 9.16 12.97
CA THR A 136 5.29 9.10 13.96
C THR A 136 5.85 7.68 14.04
N PRO A 137 7.16 7.49 14.28
CA PRO A 137 7.71 6.16 14.55
C PRO A 137 6.96 5.46 15.69
N ALA A 138 6.68 4.16 15.52
CA ALA A 138 5.94 3.40 16.52
C ALA A 138 6.45 1.94 16.59
N GLY A 139 6.83 1.52 17.79
CA GLY A 139 7.19 0.12 18.09
C GLY A 139 8.45 -0.41 17.40
N GLN A 140 8.81 -1.65 17.73
CA GLN A 140 9.81 -2.44 17.00
C GLN A 140 9.11 -3.67 16.42
N GLN A 141 9.55 -4.11 15.23
CA GLN A 141 9.05 -5.34 14.60
C GLN A 141 10.06 -6.47 14.81
N ILE A 142 9.59 -7.62 15.28
CA ILE A 142 10.35 -8.88 15.31
C ILE A 142 9.75 -9.81 14.26
N GLN A 143 10.59 -10.46 13.46
CA GLN A 143 10.16 -11.37 12.40
C GLN A 143 10.85 -12.73 12.51
N LEU A 144 10.10 -13.80 12.23
CA LEU A 144 10.61 -15.15 12.06
C LEU A 144 10.43 -15.56 10.60
N SER A 145 11.54 -15.82 9.91
CA SER A 145 11.51 -16.32 8.53
C SER A 145 11.18 -17.82 8.51
N LEU A 146 9.95 -18.18 8.12
CA LEU A 146 9.51 -19.58 8.01
C LEU A 146 10.07 -20.33 6.78
N ARG A 147 10.78 -19.61 5.90
CA ARG A 147 11.41 -20.15 4.68
C ARG A 147 12.94 -20.17 4.74
N ALA A 148 13.55 -19.78 5.86
CA ALA A 148 14.97 -20.03 6.06
C ALA A 148 15.19 -21.55 6.07
N ASP A 149 16.24 -22.02 5.39
CA ASP A 149 16.60 -23.44 5.35
C ASP A 149 16.54 -24.04 6.76
N LYS A 150 16.01 -25.28 6.86
CA LYS A 150 15.79 -26.04 8.11
C LYS A 150 17.00 -26.19 9.06
N ALA A 151 18.14 -25.59 8.76
CA ALA A 151 19.38 -25.71 9.50
C ALA A 151 19.64 -24.50 10.40
N SER A 152 18.84 -24.31 11.45
CA SER A 152 19.24 -23.65 12.73
C SER A 152 18.03 -23.21 13.57
N LEU A 153 17.19 -24.15 14.00
CA LEU A 153 16.41 -23.97 15.22
C LEU A 153 17.03 -24.84 16.31
N SER A 154 18.13 -24.33 16.87
CA SER A 154 18.65 -24.78 18.16
C SER A 154 17.73 -24.18 19.23
N VAL A 155 16.66 -24.90 19.57
CA VAL A 155 15.87 -24.60 20.75
C VAL A 155 16.73 -25.00 21.95
N ALA A 156 17.17 -24.02 22.74
CA ALA A 156 17.85 -24.24 24.01
C ALA A 156 16.84 -24.68 25.08
#